data_AF-A0A3D3UJT2-F1
#
_entry.id   AF-A0A3D3UJT2-F1
#
_cell.length_a   1.000
_cell.length_b   1.000
_cell.length_c   1.000
_cell.angle_alpha   90.00
_cell.angle_beta   90.00
_cell.angle_gamma   90.00
#
_symmetry.space_group_name_H-M   'P 1'
#
loop_
_entity.id
_entity.type
_entity.pdbx_description
1 polymer ?
#
loop_
_entity_poly.entity_id
_entity_poly.type
_entity_poly.pdbx_seq_one_letter_code
_entity_poly.pdbx_strand_id
1 'polypeptide(L)' 'SEDGVEIHADVIDKATGKPLKFKPENESLRSSILHIEYDESSPDLFSSTTVKLRPAPTDRKAFEPAWQDYREGNIYG' A
#
# COMPACT_ATOMS: atom_id res chain seq x y z
N SER A 1 21.46 -2.07 2.77
CA SER A 1 21.45 -1.10 1.66
C SER A 1 22.36 0.06 2.02
N GLU A 2 23.06 0.68 1.07
CA GLU A 2 23.92 1.85 1.34
C GLU A 2 23.11 3.04 1.87
N ASP A 3 21.92 3.27 1.30
CA ASP A 3 20.98 4.34 1.70
C ASP A 3 20.13 4.02 2.94
N GLY A 4 20.53 3.00 3.72
CA GLY A 4 19.81 2.61 4.93
C GLY A 4 20.17 3.50 6.13
N VAL A 5 19.24 3.59 7.08
CA VAL A 5 19.45 4.23 8.38
C VAL A 5 19.93 3.17 9.37
N GLU A 6 20.92 3.51 10.19
CA GLU A 6 21.43 2.60 11.24
C GLU A 6 20.34 2.32 12.27
N ILE A 7 20.19 1.05 12.63
CA ILE A 7 19.18 0.63 13.62
C ILE A 7 19.60 1.13 15.01
N HIS A 8 20.82 0.79 15.40
CA HIS A 8 21.47 1.18 16.66
C HIS A 8 22.96 0.85 16.56
N ALA A 9 23.81 1.58 17.29
CA ALA A 9 25.27 1.39 17.25
C ALA A 9 25.71 -0.05 17.64
N ASP A 10 24.98 -0.68 18.56
CA ASP A 10 25.28 -2.03 19.05
C ASP A 10 24.67 -3.17 18.19
N VAL A 11 23.84 -2.82 17.21
CA VAL A 11 23.18 -3.82 16.35
C VAL A 11 24.07 -4.03 15.13
N ILE A 12 25.00 -4.98 15.27
CA ILE A 12 26.04 -5.28 14.28
C ILE A 12 25.69 -6.54 13.48
N ASP A 13 25.89 -6.50 12.17
CA ASP A 13 25.89 -7.69 11.33
C ASP A 13 27.12 -8.53 11.63
N LYS A 14 26.92 -9.73 12.18
CA LYS A 14 28.00 -10.65 12.56
C LYS A 14 28.86 -11.11 11.38
N ALA A 15 28.31 -11.12 10.17
CA ALA A 15 29.05 -11.55 8.98
C ALA A 15 29.97 -10.46 8.42
N THR A 16 29.59 -9.18 8.59
CA THR A 16 30.33 -8.05 7.99
C THR A 16 31.02 -7.14 9.01
N GLY A 17 30.68 -7.26 10.29
CA GLY A 17 31.19 -6.41 11.37
C GLY A 17 30.72 -4.96 11.30
N LYS A 18 29.75 -4.66 10.43
CA LYS A 18 29.21 -3.30 10.23
C LYS A 18 27.86 -3.14 10.93
N PRO A 19 27.47 -1.91 11.33
CA PRO A 19 26.13 -1.65 11.84
C PRO A 19 25.05 -2.11 10.84
N LEU A 20 24.02 -2.79 11.34
CA LEU A 20 22.85 -3.11 10.54
C LEU A 20 22.07 -1.84 10.22
N LYS A 21 21.70 -1.72 8.95
CA LYS A 21 20.91 -0.62 8.42
C LYS A 21 19.58 -1.12 7.90
N PHE A 22 18.50 -0.41 8.18
CA PHE A 22 17.19 -0.65 7.59
C PHE A 22 16.92 0.38 6.50
N LYS A 23 16.20 -0.03 5.45
CA LYS A 23 15.70 0.92 4.46
C LYS A 23 14.39 1.51 5.00
N PRO A 24 14.27 2.84 5.18
CA PRO A 24 13.03 3.43 5.67
C PRO A 24 11.89 3.22 4.67
N GLU A 25 10.67 3.34 5.16
CA GLU A 25 9.47 3.33 4.32
C GLU A 25 9.54 4.44 3.28
N ASN A 26 9.04 4.17 2.07
CA ASN A 26 8.79 5.21 1.09
C ASN A 26 7.40 5.82 1.31
N GLU A 27 7.33 6.90 2.09
CA GLU A 27 6.06 7.54 2.47
C GLU A 27 5.22 8.02 1.28
N SER A 28 5.84 8.30 0.12
CA SER A 28 5.10 8.70 -1.09
C SER A 28 4.09 7.64 -1.54
N LEU A 29 4.40 6.35 -1.30
CA LEU A 29 3.55 5.23 -1.66
C LEU A 29 2.28 5.12 -0.82
N ARG A 30 2.24 5.76 0.37
CA ARG A 30 1.04 5.79 1.22
C ARG A 30 -0.18 6.36 0.51
N SER A 31 0.03 7.19 -0.53
CA SER A 31 -1.02 7.86 -1.29
C SER A 31 -1.49 7.13 -2.55
N SER A 32 -1.05 5.88 -2.73
CA SER A 32 -1.28 5.10 -3.95
C SER A 32 -1.65 3.65 -3.66
N ILE A 33 -2.37 3.04 -4.59
CA ILE A 33 -2.70 1.61 -4.58
C ILE A 33 -2.10 1.00 -5.84
N LEU A 34 -1.40 -0.12 -5.69
CA LEU A 34 -1.03 -0.96 -6.83
C LEU A 34 -2.25 -1.81 -7.20
N HIS A 35 -2.82 -1.54 -8.37
CA HIS A 35 -3.90 -2.33 -8.94
C HIS A 35 -3.29 -3.37 -9.88
N ILE A 36 -3.55 -4.64 -9.58
CA ILE A 36 -3.08 -5.77 -10.39
C ILE A 36 -4.32 -6.45 -10.97
N GLU A 37 -4.38 -6.55 -12.29
CA GLU A 37 -5.46 -7.21 -13.00
C GLU A 37 -4.89 -8.34 -13.85
N TYR A 38 -5.63 -9.44 -13.97
CA TYR A 38 -5.30 -10.48 -14.93
C TYR A 38 -5.48 -9.93 -16.35
N ASP A 39 -4.47 -10.13 -17.19
CA ASP A 39 -4.45 -9.72 -18.59
C ASP A 39 -3.77 -10.82 -19.41
N GLU A 40 -4.57 -11.62 -20.11
CA GLU A 40 -4.09 -12.72 -20.95
C GLU A 40 -3.19 -12.26 -22.12
N SER A 41 -3.25 -10.97 -22.47
CA SER A 41 -2.41 -10.37 -23.51
C SER A 41 -1.06 -9.89 -22.99
N SER A 42 -0.91 -9.75 -21.66
CA SER A 42 0.34 -9.37 -21.02
C SER A 42 1.32 -10.56 -21.01
N PRO A 43 2.62 -10.36 -21.32
CA PRO A 43 3.63 -11.42 -21.23
C PRO A 43 3.69 -12.08 -19.85
N ASP A 44 3.40 -11.31 -18.80
CA ASP A 44 3.42 -11.76 -17.40
C ASP A 44 2.02 -12.14 -16.88
N LEU A 45 1.01 -12.22 -17.76
CA LEU A 45 -0.41 -12.52 -17.48
C LEU A 45 -1.12 -11.54 -16.54
N PHE A 46 -0.43 -10.47 -16.12
CA PHE A 46 -0.99 -9.44 -15.28
C PHE A 46 -0.60 -8.06 -15.82
N SER A 47 -1.53 -7.12 -15.71
CA SER A 47 -1.26 -5.71 -15.85
C SER A 47 -1.15 -5.09 -14.45
N SER A 48 -0.31 -4.08 -14.31
CA SER A 48 -0.12 -3.35 -13.05
C SER A 48 -0.25 -1.86 -13.28
N THR A 49 -1.15 -1.21 -12.55
CA THR A 49 -1.34 0.24 -12.61
C THR A 49 -1.33 0.84 -11.22
N THR A 50 -0.78 2.04 -11.09
CA THR A 50 -0.84 2.80 -9.83
C THR A 50 -2.09 3.67 -9.85
N VAL A 51 -3.01 3.43 -8.93
CA VAL A 51 -4.26 4.21 -8.78
C VAL A 51 -4.24 5.04 -7.50
N LYS A 52 -5.01 6.14 -7.49
CA LYS A 52 -5.12 7.01 -6.31
C LYS A 52 -5.92 6.32 -5.20
N LEU A 53 -5.60 6.66 -3.94
CA LEU A 53 -6.45 6.31 -2.80
C LEU A 53 -7.88 6.85 -3.00
N ARG A 54 -8.87 6.04 -2.59
CA ARG A 54 -10.25 6.52 -2.43
C ARG A 54 -10.29 7.51 -1.26
N PRO A 55 -10.90 8.70 -1.42
CA PRO A 55 -11.09 9.61 -0.31
C PRO A 55 -11.99 8.98 0.76
N ALA A 56 -11.66 9.21 2.03
CA ALA A 56 -12.53 8.81 3.12
C ALA A 56 -13.87 9.58 3.02
N PRO A 57 -15.02 8.92 3.20
CA PRO A 57 -16.30 9.61 3.27
C PRO A 57 -16.30 10.66 4.38
N THR A 58 -16.77 11.87 4.08
CA THR A 58 -16.91 12.95 5.07
C THR A 58 -18.21 12.82 5.86
N ASP A 59 -19.22 12.18 5.28
CA ASP A 59 -20.48 11.91 5.96
C ASP A 59 -20.37 10.67 6.84
N ARG A 60 -20.92 10.77 8.05
CA ARG A 60 -20.94 9.68 9.03
C ARG A 60 -22.32 9.06 9.03
N LYS A 61 -22.53 8.08 8.15
CA LYS A 61 -23.76 7.27 8.13
C LYS A 61 -23.62 6.10 9.11
N ALA A 62 -24.69 5.78 9.84
CA ALA A 62 -24.75 4.53 10.60
C ALA A 62 -24.66 3.32 9.65
N PHE A 63 -24.27 2.16 10.18
CA PHE A 63 -24.03 0.95 9.37
C PHE A 63 -25.26 0.53 8.55
N GLU A 64 -26.44 0.40 9.18
CA GLU A 64 -27.61 -0.17 8.51
C GLU A 64 -28.07 0.68 7.29
N PRO A 65 -28.17 2.02 7.40
CA PRO A 65 -28.46 2.83 6.22
C PRO A 65 -27.36 2.81 5.15
N ALA A 66 -26.08 2.68 5.51
CA ALA A 66 -24.99 2.58 4.53
C ALA A 66 -25.03 1.22 3.81
N TRP A 67 -25.41 0.17 4.54
CA TRP A 67 -25.57 -1.17 3.99
C TRP A 67 -26.72 -1.25 3.00
N GLN A 68 -27.84 -0.58 3.29
CA GLN A 68 -28.95 -0.48 2.35
C GLN A 68 -28.51 0.22 1.05
N ASP A 69 -27.86 1.38 1.14
CA ASP A 69 -27.37 2.11 -0.04
C ASP A 69 -26.46 1.25 -0.91
N TYR A 70 -25.56 0.47 -0.30
CA TYR A 70 -24.67 -0.42 -1.04
C TYR A 70 -25.46 -1.48 -1.82
N ARG A 71 -26.42 -2.15 -1.17
CA ARG A 71 -27.24 -3.18 -1.82
C ARG A 71 -28.12 -2.63 -2.93
N GLU A 72 -28.56 -1.39 -2.80
CA GLU A 72 -29.36 -0.69 -3.80
C GLU A 72 -28.50 -0.03 -4.90
N GLY A 73 -27.17 -0.09 -4.80
CA GLY A 73 -26.24 0.52 -5.76
C GLY A 73 -26.12 2.04 -5.65
N ASN A 74 -26.67 2.63 -4.58
CA ASN A 74 -26.61 4.08 -4.31
C ASN A 74 -25.21 4.53 -3.86
N ILE A 75 -24.36 3.61 -3.40
CA ILE A 75 -22.94 3.84 -3.13
C ILE A 75 -22.08 2.72 -3.73
N TYR A 76 -20.90 3.08 -4.24
CA TYR A 76 -19.89 2.16 -4.78
C TYR A 76 -20.32 1.29 -5.99
N GLY A 77 -21.43 1.66 -6.66
CA GLY A 77 -21.88 1.07 -7.93
C GLY A 77 -21.18 1.64 -9.16
#